data_AF-A0A9X8VED2-F1
#
_entry.id   AF-A0A9X8VED2-F1
#
_cell.length_a   1.000
_cell.length_b   1.000
_cell.length_c   1.000
_cell.angle_alpha   90.00
_cell.angle_beta   90.00
_cell.angle_gamma   90.00
#
_symmetry.space_group_name_H-M   'P 1'
#
loop_
_entity.id
_entity.type
_entity.pdbx_description
1 polymer ?
#
loop_
_entity_poly.entity_id
_entity_poly.type
_entity_poly.pdbx_seq_one_letter_code
_entity_poly.pdbx_strand_id
1 'polypeptide(L)'
;PTTRALTIVTSQQPVYREQPERGAMLMRVAESHVRFGHFEHFYYRKQPEQVRQLADFVIAHHWPQLQDQAERYLLWFTDVVERTARLIAHWQTVGFAHGVMNTDNMSILGITIDY
;
A
#
# COMPACT_ATOMS: atom_id res chain seq x y z
N PRO A 1 -2.09 -8.17 9.12
CA PRO A 1 -1.22 -6.97 8.96
C PRO A 1 -2.01 -5.82 8.36
N THR A 2 -1.93 -4.60 8.90
CA THR A 2 -2.75 -3.46 8.41
C THR A 2 -2.16 -2.10 8.78
N THR A 3 -2.50 -1.06 8.02
CA THR A 3 -2.37 0.34 8.46
C THR A 3 -3.06 0.59 9.80
N ARG A 4 -2.56 1.54 10.58
CA ARG A 4 -3.08 1.87 11.92
C ARG A 4 -3.79 3.21 11.91
N ALA A 5 -4.90 3.30 12.64
CA ALA A 5 -5.60 4.55 12.93
C ALA A 5 -5.07 5.12 14.25
N LEU A 6 -4.56 6.36 14.23
CA LEU A 6 -4.04 7.04 15.42
C LEU A 6 -5.09 7.95 16.07
N THR A 7 -5.75 8.81 15.29
CA THR A 7 -6.78 9.73 15.81
C THR A 7 -7.76 10.12 14.73
N ILE A 8 -8.98 10.49 15.14
CA ILE A 8 -10.02 11.05 14.28
C ILE A 8 -10.36 12.45 14.79
N VAL A 9 -10.36 13.43 13.91
CA VAL A 9 -10.78 14.81 14.21
C VAL A 9 -12.00 15.14 13.36
N THR A 10 -13.03 15.69 13.99
CA THR A 10 -14.26 16.15 13.31
C THR A 10 -14.28 17.68 13.20
N SER A 11 -15.11 18.21 12.29
CA SER A 11 -15.32 19.63 12.09
C SER A 11 -16.82 19.95 11.94
N GLN A 12 -17.17 21.23 11.84
CA GLN A 12 -18.51 21.66 11.42
C GLN A 12 -18.61 21.91 9.92
N GLN A 13 -17.54 21.64 9.16
CA GLN A 13 -17.53 21.82 7.72
C GLN A 13 -18.47 20.79 7.05
N PRO A 14 -19.46 21.22 6.26
CA PRO A 14 -20.30 20.29 5.52
C PRO A 14 -19.51 19.67 4.35
N VAL A 15 -19.66 18.35 4.18
CA VAL A 15 -19.16 17.57 3.04
C VAL A 15 -20.37 16.87 2.41
N TYR A 16 -20.60 17.10 1.12
CA TYR A 16 -21.77 16.56 0.43
C TYR A 16 -21.43 15.22 -0.25
N ARG A 17 -22.15 14.16 0.14
CA ARG A 17 -22.16 12.85 -0.51
C ARG A 17 -23.59 12.56 -1.00
N GLU A 18 -24.20 11.44 -0.63
CA GLU A 18 -25.62 11.20 -0.82
C GLU A 18 -26.48 12.16 0.02
N GLN A 19 -25.98 12.53 1.20
CA GLN A 19 -26.54 13.54 2.10
C GLN A 19 -25.41 14.46 2.61
N PRO A 20 -25.72 15.64 3.18
CA PRO A 20 -24.72 16.47 3.85
C PRO A 20 -24.20 15.78 5.12
N GLU A 21 -22.89 15.57 5.19
CA GLU A 21 -22.19 14.98 6.33
C GLU A 21 -21.18 15.95 6.93
N ARG A 22 -20.70 15.67 8.14
CA ARG A 22 -19.64 16.47 8.77
C ARG A 22 -18.27 16.01 8.29
N GLY A 23 -17.46 16.94 7.82
CA GLY A 23 -16.07 16.67 7.46
C GLY A 23 -15.27 16.17 8.67
N ALA A 24 -14.51 15.10 8.45
CA ALA A 24 -13.60 14.52 9.42
C ALA A 24 -12.26 14.13 8.76
N MET A 25 -11.22 14.00 9.57
CA MET A 25 -9.91 13.53 9.15
C MET A 25 -9.47 12.37 10.04
N LEU A 26 -8.88 11.34 9.43
CA LEU A 26 -8.26 10.21 10.11
C LEU A 26 -6.74 10.30 9.95
N MET A 27 -6.01 10.28 11.07
CA MET A 27 -4.57 10.14 11.05
C MET A 27 -4.20 8.66 10.85
N ARG A 28 -3.81 8.31 9.63
CA ARG A 28 -3.35 6.95 9.27
C ARG A 28 -1.83 6.85 9.42
N VAL A 29 -1.38 5.78 10.06
CA VAL A 29 0.04 5.47 10.30
C VAL A 29 0.38 4.13 9.65
N ALA A 30 1.47 4.09 8.91
CA ALA A 30 2.03 2.90 8.28
C ALA A 30 3.53 3.09 8.05
N GLU A 31 4.28 2.00 7.94
CA GLU A 31 5.71 2.05 7.59
C GLU A 31 5.94 2.63 6.19
N SER A 32 4.99 2.40 5.28
CA SER A 32 4.99 2.96 3.93
C SER A 32 3.57 3.09 3.39
N HIS A 33 3.38 4.07 2.50
CA HIS A 33 2.17 4.25 1.71
C HIS A 33 2.39 3.93 0.22
N VAL A 34 3.54 3.35 -0.14
CA VAL A 34 3.80 2.90 -1.51
C VAL A 34 2.88 1.72 -1.86
N ARG A 35 2.32 1.78 -3.07
CA ARG A 35 1.29 0.87 -3.58
C ARG A 35 1.70 0.33 -4.95
N PHE A 36 1.08 -0.75 -5.43
CA PHE A 36 1.39 -1.27 -6.78
C PHE A 36 1.17 -0.20 -7.86
N GLY A 37 0.09 0.58 -7.72
CA GLY A 37 -0.22 1.71 -8.60
C GLY A 37 0.88 2.79 -8.72
N HIS A 38 1.78 2.92 -7.75
CA HIS A 38 2.91 3.85 -7.86
C HIS A 38 3.93 3.39 -8.92
N PHE A 39 4.15 2.08 -9.02
CA PHE A 39 5.03 1.51 -10.05
C PHE A 39 4.36 1.58 -11.42
N GLU A 40 3.08 1.24 -11.50
CA GLU A 40 2.28 1.32 -12.73
C GLU A 40 2.26 2.74 -13.29
N HIS A 41 2.11 3.74 -12.43
CA HIS A 41 2.09 5.15 -12.81
C HIS A 41 3.33 5.56 -13.63
N PHE A 42 4.53 5.22 -13.16
CA PHE A 42 5.76 5.52 -13.87
C PHE A 42 5.97 4.59 -15.08
N TYR A 43 5.60 3.33 -14.97
CA TYR A 43 5.70 2.37 -16.07
C TYR A 43 4.87 2.82 -17.29
N TYR A 44 3.58 3.14 -17.10
CA TYR A 44 2.70 3.59 -18.18
C TYR A 44 3.06 4.96 -18.74
N ARG A 45 3.85 5.76 -18.01
CA ARG A 45 4.45 7.02 -18.49
C ARG A 45 5.76 6.82 -19.24
N LYS A 46 6.21 5.58 -19.44
CA LYS A 46 7.50 5.26 -20.07
C LYS A 46 8.68 5.90 -19.32
N GLN A 47 8.60 5.88 -17.98
CA GLN A 47 9.58 6.45 -17.06
C GLN A 47 10.30 5.32 -16.27
N PRO A 48 11.10 4.47 -16.95
CA PRO A 48 11.69 3.28 -16.34
C PRO A 48 12.72 3.59 -15.25
N GLU A 49 13.41 4.73 -15.36
CA GLU A 49 14.35 5.19 -14.33
C GLU A 49 13.64 5.49 -13.01
N GLN A 50 12.44 6.07 -13.06
CA GLN A 50 11.61 6.36 -11.89
C GLN A 50 11.01 5.09 -11.28
N VAL A 51 10.63 4.11 -12.11
CA VAL A 51 10.24 2.77 -11.61
C VAL A 51 11.39 2.15 -10.83
N ARG A 52 12.60 2.18 -11.40
CA ARG A 52 13.81 1.66 -10.75
C ARG A 52 14.13 2.42 -9.47
N GLN A 53 14.08 3.75 -9.50
CA GLN A 53 14.33 4.60 -8.32
C GLN A 53 13.35 4.28 -7.19
N LEU A 54 12.07 4.09 -7.50
CA LEU A 54 11.06 3.71 -6.51
C LEU A 54 11.34 2.31 -5.93
N ALA A 55 11.71 1.35 -6.78
CA ALA A 55 12.08 0.01 -6.34
C ALA A 55 13.32 0.04 -5.42
N ASP A 56 14.35 0.78 -5.81
CA ASP A 56 15.58 0.96 -5.03
C ASP A 56 15.29 1.61 -3.67
N PHE A 57 14.44 2.64 -3.64
CA PHE A 57 13.97 3.28 -2.41
C PHE A 57 13.26 2.27 -1.50
N VAL A 58 12.29 1.52 -2.03
CA VAL A 58 11.51 0.55 -1.25
C VAL A 58 12.40 -0.57 -0.70
N ILE A 59 13.32 -1.09 -1.52
CA ILE A 59 14.26 -2.13 -1.09
C ILE A 59 15.18 -1.61 0.02
N ALA A 60 15.74 -0.40 -0.11
CA ALA A 60 16.63 0.18 0.91
C ALA A 60 15.97 0.30 2.29
N HIS A 61 14.70 0.67 2.34
CA HIS A 61 14.01 0.97 3.60
C HIS A 61 13.29 -0.24 4.20
N HIS A 62 12.81 -1.16 3.36
CA HIS A 62 11.92 -2.25 3.82
C HIS A 62 12.50 -3.66 3.57
N TRP A 63 13.54 -3.77 2.74
CA TRP A 63 14.30 -5.00 2.51
C TRP A 63 15.83 -4.74 2.52
N PRO A 64 16.38 -4.09 3.57
CA PRO A 64 17.81 -3.73 3.59
C PRO A 64 18.73 -4.94 3.40
N GLN A 65 18.31 -6.14 3.81
CA GLN A 65 19.04 -7.39 3.62
C GLN A 65 19.24 -7.81 2.15
N LEU A 66 18.47 -7.23 1.21
CA LEU A 66 18.56 -7.54 -0.22
C LEU A 66 19.48 -6.58 -0.99
N GLN A 67 19.98 -5.51 -0.38
CA GLN A 67 20.69 -4.42 -1.10
C GLN A 67 21.87 -4.88 -1.95
N ASP A 68 22.69 -5.77 -1.39
CA ASP A 68 23.92 -6.27 -2.02
C ASP A 68 23.71 -7.56 -2.84
N GLN A 69 22.46 -8.00 -2.99
CA GLN A 69 22.14 -9.20 -3.77
C GLN A 69 22.06 -8.86 -5.26
N ALA A 70 22.73 -9.67 -6.10
CA ALA A 70 22.71 -9.47 -7.55
C ALA A 70 21.27 -9.53 -8.12
N GLU A 71 20.44 -10.41 -7.55
CA GLU A 71 19.05 -10.63 -7.96
C GLU A 71 18.04 -9.90 -7.05
N ARG A 72 18.44 -8.79 -6.41
CA ARG A 72 17.62 -8.11 -5.39
C ARG A 72 16.18 -7.83 -5.79
N TYR A 73 15.93 -7.46 -7.05
CA TYR A 73 14.57 -7.16 -7.51
C TYR A 73 13.71 -8.41 -7.65
N LEU A 74 14.30 -9.53 -8.09
CA LEU A 74 13.60 -10.81 -8.18
C LEU A 74 13.24 -11.29 -6.78
N LEU A 75 14.22 -11.32 -5.87
CA LEU A 75 14.02 -11.70 -4.47
C LEU A 75 12.98 -10.81 -3.77
N TRP A 76 13.07 -9.49 -3.99
CA TRP A 76 12.12 -8.53 -3.46
C TRP A 76 10.71 -8.79 -4.00
N PHE A 77 10.55 -8.96 -5.32
CA PHE A 77 9.24 -9.21 -5.91
C PHE A 77 8.65 -10.55 -5.46
N THR A 78 9.46 -11.59 -5.31
CA THR A 78 9.06 -12.88 -4.72
C THR A 78 8.50 -12.68 -3.31
N ASP A 79 9.17 -11.92 -2.44
CA ASP A 79 8.67 -11.65 -1.09
C ASP A 79 7.39 -10.79 -1.09
N VAL A 80 7.26 -9.82 -2.00
CA VAL A 80 6.01 -9.05 -2.20
C VAL A 80 4.84 -9.98 -2.54
N VAL A 81 5.06 -10.96 -3.44
CA VAL A 81 4.07 -11.98 -3.79
C VAL A 81 3.70 -12.83 -2.57
N GLU A 82 4.68 -13.32 -1.82
CA GLU A 82 4.43 -14.12 -0.62
C GLU A 82 3.64 -13.34 0.44
N ARG A 83 4.00 -12.09 0.71
CA ARG A 83 3.29 -11.24 1.67
C ARG A 83 1.85 -11.00 1.24
N THR A 84 1.62 -10.75 -0.03
CA THR A 84 0.27 -10.57 -0.59
C THR A 84 -0.52 -11.88 -0.45
N ALA A 85 0.07 -13.03 -0.78
CA ALA A 85 -0.59 -14.33 -0.62
C ALA A 85 -0.98 -14.60 0.84
N ARG A 86 -0.08 -14.35 1.80
CA ARG A 86 -0.37 -14.48 3.24
C ARG A 86 -1.46 -13.51 3.71
N LEU A 87 -1.47 -12.27 3.20
CA LEU A 87 -2.49 -11.28 3.51
C LEU A 87 -3.88 -11.78 3.06
N ILE A 88 -4.00 -12.22 1.81
CA ILE A 88 -5.27 -12.75 1.28
C ILE A 88 -5.68 -14.00 2.04
N ALA A 89 -4.76 -14.93 2.33
CA ALA A 89 -5.07 -16.11 3.14
C ALA A 89 -5.66 -15.73 4.51
N HIS A 90 -5.09 -14.75 5.20
CA HIS A 90 -5.65 -14.25 6.46
C HIS A 90 -7.02 -13.60 6.30
N TRP A 91 -7.28 -12.87 5.20
CA TRP A 91 -8.61 -12.31 4.95
C TRP A 91 -9.66 -13.41 4.81
N GLN A 92 -9.35 -14.47 4.06
CA GLN A 92 -10.26 -15.59 3.85
C GLN A 92 -10.57 -16.33 5.16
N THR A 93 -9.57 -16.55 6.03
CA THR A 93 -9.77 -17.31 7.28
C THR A 93 -10.64 -16.59 8.30
N VAL A 94 -10.76 -15.27 8.23
CA VAL A 94 -11.61 -14.47 9.13
C VAL A 94 -12.86 -13.93 8.45
N GLY A 95 -13.10 -14.28 7.18
CA GLY A 95 -14.27 -13.81 6.42
C GLY A 95 -14.23 -12.32 6.08
N PHE A 96 -13.04 -11.72 5.96
CA PHE A 96 -12.90 -10.31 5.61
C PHE A 96 -13.02 -10.10 4.10
N ALA A 97 -13.99 -9.29 3.68
CA ALA A 97 -14.16 -8.86 2.29
C ALA A 97 -13.79 -7.37 2.16
N HIS A 98 -12.71 -7.07 1.42
CA HIS A 98 -12.22 -5.70 1.24
C HIS A 98 -13.11 -4.85 0.31
N GLY A 99 -13.75 -5.48 -0.68
CA GLY A 99 -14.66 -4.81 -1.64
C GLY A 99 -13.99 -4.01 -2.76
N VAL A 100 -12.77 -3.49 -2.57
CA VAL A 100 -12.09 -2.61 -3.56
C VAL A 100 -10.60 -2.97 -3.71
N MET A 101 -10.33 -4.10 -4.35
CA MET A 101 -8.96 -4.61 -4.59
C MET A 101 -8.34 -4.06 -5.89
N ASN A 102 -8.42 -2.75 -6.09
CA ASN A 102 -7.71 -2.09 -7.20
C ASN A 102 -6.20 -2.08 -6.93
N THR A 103 -5.37 -1.94 -7.96
CA THR A 103 -3.90 -1.95 -7.82
C THR A 103 -3.38 -0.76 -7.02
N ASP A 104 -4.11 0.35 -7.02
CA ASP A 104 -3.87 1.48 -6.14
C ASP A 104 -4.34 1.24 -4.70
N ASN A 105 -5.00 0.13 -4.35
CA ASN A 105 -5.29 -0.29 -2.96
C ASN A 105 -4.43 -1.47 -2.49
N MET A 106 -3.45 -1.89 -3.29
CA MET A 106 -2.51 -2.94 -2.91
C MET A 106 -1.23 -2.33 -2.37
N SER A 107 -0.98 -2.52 -1.07
CA SER A 107 0.27 -2.07 -0.43
C SER A 107 1.46 -2.91 -0.90
N ILE A 108 2.60 -2.26 -1.17
CA ILE A 108 3.84 -2.96 -1.50
C ILE A 108 4.36 -3.83 -0.35
N LEU A 109 3.93 -3.55 0.89
CA LEU A 109 4.38 -4.26 2.09
C LEU A 109 3.45 -5.42 2.51
N GLY A 110 2.37 -5.68 1.76
CA GLY A 110 1.41 -6.74 2.08
C GLY A 110 0.60 -6.47 3.36
N ILE A 111 0.16 -5.23 3.56
CA ILE A 111 -0.74 -4.84 4.65
C ILE A 111 -2.11 -4.41 4.08
N THR A 112 -3.20 -4.65 4.83
CA THR A 112 -4.52 -4.09 4.49
C THR A 112 -4.47 -2.56 4.56
N ILE A 113 -4.92 -1.89 3.50
CA ILE A 113 -4.92 -0.44 3.33
C ILE A 113 -6.20 0.01 2.59
N ASP A 114 -6.70 1.22 2.88
CA ASP A 114 -7.96 1.77 2.34
C ASP A 114 -9.19 0.92 2.64
N TYR A 115 -9.62 1.03 3.91
CA TYR A 115 -10.88 0.55 4.43
C TYR A 115 -12.07 1.38 3.92
#